data_AF-A0A9P9WTU5-F1
#
_entry.id   AF-A0A9P9WTU5-F1
#
_cell.length_a   1.000
_cell.length_b   1.000
_cell.length_c   1.000
_cell.angle_alpha   90.00
_cell.angle_beta   90.00
_cell.angle_gamma   90.00
#
_symmetry.space_group_name_H-M   'P 1'
#
loop_
_entity.id
_entity.type
_entity.pdbx_description
1 polymer ?
#
loop_
_entity_poly.entity_id
_entity_poly.type
_entity_poly.pdbx_seq_one_letter_code
_entity_poly.pdbx_strand_id
1 'polypeptide(L)'
;MILIKRIPHHCRVHPTHAQPLIHVPKAYRADYHLRVRWYSDKSESDPRLRDLGRQIQDDYAQIRENYDTPKNPIVLAHGLLGFAELQVAGGWLPSVHYWRGISDALKANGVEVITAAVPPSGSIEERAEKLGQHIAEAAQGKSVNIIAHSMGGLDARHMISHLQPKDVDVCSLVTVATPHHGSAFADFVFNEIGAERLPSVYKILEGVGFSTGAFSQLTREYATKEFNPKTVDDANVRYFSYGAMMDQPSLLSPFRQSHSILQDAEGPNDGLVSVNSSRWGEYKGTLVGVSHLDLINWTNRLRWTMRKLWLGKDPTFNAIAFYLDIADMLAKEGL
;
A
#
# COMPACT_ATOMS: atom_id res chain seq x y z
N MET A 1 -12.92 42.80 -63.42
CA MET A 1 -12.64 42.73 -61.96
C MET A 1 -11.91 41.43 -61.70
N ILE A 2 -10.57 41.44 -61.55
CA ILE A 2 -9.85 41.65 -60.27
C ILE A 2 -10.13 40.44 -59.33
N LEU A 3 -9.19 39.61 -58.85
CA LEU A 3 -7.75 39.77 -58.69
C LEU A 3 -7.07 38.39 -58.50
N ILE A 4 -5.85 38.25 -59.05
CA ILE A 4 -4.82 37.28 -58.66
C ILE A 4 -4.32 37.62 -57.25
N LYS A 5 -4.01 36.64 -56.38
CA LYS A 5 -2.84 36.76 -55.50
C LYS A 5 -2.35 35.44 -54.88
N ARG A 6 -1.03 35.30 -55.01
CA ARG A 6 -0.14 34.29 -54.43
C ARG A 6 0.01 34.44 -52.91
N ILE A 7 0.46 33.33 -52.32
CA ILE A 7 1.03 33.12 -50.98
C ILE A 7 2.12 34.16 -50.64
N PRO A 8 2.30 34.52 -49.35
CA PRO A 8 3.58 34.22 -48.71
C PRO A 8 3.46 33.64 -47.29
N HIS A 9 4.46 32.84 -46.93
CA HIS A 9 4.75 32.33 -45.60
C HIS A 9 5.00 33.47 -44.58
N HIS A 10 4.52 33.31 -43.35
CA HIS A 10 5.30 33.62 -42.14
C HIS A 10 4.72 32.93 -40.90
N CYS A 11 5.53 32.07 -40.27
CA CYS A 11 5.33 31.58 -38.92
C CYS A 11 5.30 32.72 -37.90
N ARG A 12 4.32 32.71 -36.99
CA ARG A 12 4.47 33.15 -35.59
C ARG A 12 3.50 32.35 -34.73
N VAL A 13 4.05 31.53 -33.83
CA VAL A 13 3.33 30.82 -32.78
C VAL A 13 3.51 31.62 -31.50
N HIS A 14 2.42 32.07 -30.88
CA HIS A 14 2.39 32.50 -29.48
C HIS A 14 1.35 31.64 -28.75
N PRO A 15 1.71 30.92 -27.67
CA PRO A 15 0.75 30.26 -26.80
C PRO A 15 0.50 31.12 -25.56
N THR A 16 -0.74 31.52 -25.31
CA THR A 16 -1.16 32.03 -24.00
C THR A 16 -2.57 31.55 -23.68
N HIS A 17 -2.69 30.48 -22.90
CA HIS A 17 -3.81 30.30 -21.97
C HIS A 17 -3.27 29.56 -20.73
N ALA A 18 -2.86 30.35 -19.75
CA ALA A 18 -2.48 29.90 -18.42
C ALA A 18 -3.74 29.48 -17.64
N GLN A 19 -3.67 28.34 -16.95
CA GLN A 19 -4.64 27.94 -15.93
C GLN A 19 -4.51 28.84 -14.69
N PRO A 20 -5.59 29.08 -13.93
CA PRO A 20 -5.54 29.96 -12.76
C PRO A 20 -4.74 29.30 -11.62
N LEU A 21 -3.70 29.98 -11.16
CA LEU A 21 -2.93 29.67 -9.95
C LEU A 21 -3.83 29.84 -8.72
N ILE A 22 -4.15 28.72 -8.06
CA ILE A 22 -4.82 28.72 -6.76
C ILE A 22 -3.84 29.27 -5.71
N HIS A 23 -4.28 30.26 -4.94
CA HIS A 23 -3.48 30.96 -3.94
C HIS A 23 -3.32 30.09 -2.68
N VAL A 24 -2.11 29.58 -2.46
CA VAL A 24 -1.74 28.86 -1.23
C VAL A 24 -1.42 29.88 -0.12
N PRO A 25 -2.02 29.78 1.08
CA PRO A 25 -1.78 30.70 2.19
C PRO A 25 -0.31 30.77 2.62
N LYS A 26 0.13 31.97 3.04
CA LYS A 26 1.54 32.32 3.40
C LYS A 26 2.21 31.44 4.47
N ALA A 27 1.47 30.63 5.22
CA ALA A 27 2.02 29.78 6.28
C ALA A 27 2.79 28.54 5.78
N TYR A 28 2.75 28.25 4.47
CA TYR A 28 3.33 27.03 3.87
C TYR A 28 4.43 27.31 2.83
N ARG A 29 5.14 28.45 2.91
CA ARG A 29 6.32 28.70 2.08
C ARG A 29 7.59 28.25 2.82
N ALA A 30 8.04 27.04 2.54
CA ALA A 30 9.41 26.62 2.82
C ALA A 30 10.23 26.69 1.52
N ASP A 31 11.40 27.33 1.59
CA ASP A 31 12.33 27.52 0.48
C ASP A 31 12.74 26.18 -0.14
N TYR A 32 12.43 26.00 -1.42
CA TYR A 32 12.77 24.81 -2.19
C TYR A 32 14.24 24.82 -2.61
N HIS A 33 15.10 24.25 -1.77
CA HIS A 33 16.38 23.71 -2.24
C HIS A 33 16.21 22.22 -2.59
N LEU A 34 16.25 21.92 -3.89
CA LEU A 34 16.26 20.57 -4.45
C LEU A 34 17.51 19.82 -3.97
N ARG A 35 17.37 18.99 -2.94
CA ARG A 35 18.32 17.91 -2.63
C ARG A 35 17.65 16.58 -2.93
N VAL A 36 18.04 15.98 -4.06
CA VAL A 36 17.78 14.56 -4.33
C VAL A 36 18.57 13.76 -3.29
N ARG A 37 17.88 13.17 -2.32
CA ARG A 37 18.53 12.38 -1.27
C ARG A 37 18.32 10.90 -1.56
N TRP A 38 19.41 10.24 -1.91
CA TRP A 38 19.49 8.79 -1.99
C TRP A 38 19.71 8.26 -0.57
N TYR A 39 18.91 7.29 -0.12
CA TYR A 39 19.14 6.62 1.18
C TYR A 39 20.32 5.62 1.15
N SER A 40 21.21 5.69 0.16
CA SER A 40 22.44 4.91 0.20
C SER A 40 23.50 5.63 1.03
N ASP A 41 23.81 5.04 2.19
CA ASP A 41 25.13 5.00 2.82
C ASP A 41 25.52 6.08 3.85
N LYS A 42 24.56 6.84 4.40
CA LYS A 42 24.79 7.66 5.62
C LYS A 42 23.56 7.68 6.54
N SER A 43 23.24 6.53 7.14
CA SER A 43 22.07 6.39 8.04
C SER A 43 22.32 6.84 9.48
N GLU A 44 23.57 7.09 9.90
CA GLU A 44 23.85 7.34 11.33
C GLU A 44 23.52 8.76 11.82
N SER A 45 23.30 9.74 10.94
CA SER A 45 23.23 11.15 11.34
C SER A 45 21.91 11.89 11.06
N ASP A 46 20.85 11.24 10.57
CA ASP A 46 19.53 11.90 10.44
C ASP A 46 18.63 11.55 11.63
N PRO A 47 18.24 12.53 12.46
CA PRO A 47 17.35 12.29 13.60
C PRO A 47 16.01 11.66 13.22
N ARG A 48 15.54 11.83 11.98
CA ARG A 48 14.29 11.25 11.47
C ARG A 48 14.40 9.77 11.09
N LEU A 49 15.62 9.22 10.96
CA LEU A 49 15.86 7.81 10.65
C LEU A 49 16.05 6.96 11.91
N ARG A 50 16.11 7.58 13.09
CA ARG A 50 16.35 6.89 14.37
C ARG A 50 15.20 5.96 14.77
N ASP A 51 14.02 6.13 14.19
CA ASP A 51 12.82 5.41 14.56
C ASP A 51 12.26 4.55 13.42
N LEU A 52 13.13 3.81 12.71
CA LEU A 52 12.73 2.88 11.64
C LEU A 52 12.66 1.41 12.09
N GLY A 53 13.08 1.08 13.31
CA GLY A 53 13.22 -0.32 13.73
C GLY A 53 14.28 -1.04 12.90
N ARG A 54 14.16 -2.36 12.74
CA ARG A 54 15.05 -3.13 11.85
C ARG A 54 14.85 -2.66 10.41
N GLN A 55 15.89 -2.13 9.79
CA GLN A 55 15.87 -1.77 8.37
C GLN A 55 16.21 -2.99 7.53
N ILE A 56 15.27 -3.40 6.67
CA ILE A 56 15.38 -4.53 5.77
C ILE A 56 15.69 -3.96 4.39
N GLN A 57 16.94 -4.09 3.96
CA GLN A 57 17.41 -3.49 2.72
C GLN A 57 17.33 -4.49 1.57
N ASP A 58 17.91 -5.68 1.75
CA ASP A 58 18.11 -6.67 0.69
C ASP A 58 17.86 -8.12 1.13
N ASP A 59 17.39 -8.36 2.36
CA ASP A 59 17.05 -9.69 2.88
C ASP A 59 16.10 -10.46 1.95
N TYR A 60 15.27 -9.73 1.19
CA TYR A 60 14.29 -10.26 0.25
C TYR A 60 14.60 -9.92 -1.20
N ALA A 61 15.87 -9.63 -1.54
CA ALA A 61 16.26 -9.35 -2.92
C ALA A 61 16.12 -10.59 -3.82
N GLN A 62 16.31 -11.79 -3.25
CA GLN A 62 16.31 -13.06 -3.97
C GLN A 62 15.42 -14.11 -3.30
N ILE A 63 14.85 -15.00 -4.12
CA ILE A 63 14.11 -16.17 -3.65
C ILE A 63 15.14 -17.21 -3.19
N ARG A 64 14.99 -17.71 -1.96
CA ARG A 64 15.82 -18.79 -1.40
C ARG A 64 15.48 -20.13 -2.05
N GLU A 65 16.40 -21.09 -1.96
CA GLU A 65 16.16 -22.45 -2.46
C GLU A 65 15.03 -23.16 -1.71
N ASN A 66 14.91 -22.93 -0.41
CA ASN A 66 13.93 -23.59 0.46
C ASN A 66 13.27 -22.60 1.43
N TYR A 67 11.97 -22.80 1.63
CA TYR A 67 11.13 -22.13 2.61
C TYR A 67 10.25 -23.16 3.31
N ASP A 68 10.19 -23.12 4.64
CA ASP A 68 9.31 -23.99 5.40
C ASP A 68 7.84 -23.63 5.15
N THR A 69 6.96 -24.64 5.14
CA THR A 69 5.51 -24.47 4.94
C THR A 69 4.80 -24.39 6.29
N PRO A 70 3.98 -23.36 6.56
CA PRO A 70 3.23 -23.27 7.81
C PRO A 70 2.17 -24.36 7.91
N LYS A 71 1.76 -24.68 9.14
CA LYS A 71 0.80 -25.74 9.40
C LYS A 71 -0.60 -25.36 8.93
N ASN A 72 -0.97 -24.09 9.13
CA ASN A 72 -2.30 -23.58 8.85
C ASN A 72 -2.35 -22.81 7.52
N PRO A 73 -3.49 -22.83 6.79
CA PRO A 73 -3.68 -22.03 5.58
C PRO A 73 -3.38 -20.55 5.78
N ILE A 74 -2.87 -19.91 4.72
CA ILE A 74 -2.66 -18.47 4.68
C ILE A 74 -3.83 -17.80 3.96
N VAL A 75 -4.48 -16.86 4.64
CA VAL A 75 -5.45 -15.94 4.07
C VAL A 75 -4.74 -14.67 3.61
N LEU A 76 -4.87 -14.33 2.34
CA LEU A 76 -4.38 -13.06 1.78
C LEU A 76 -5.51 -12.03 1.74
N ALA A 77 -5.47 -11.06 2.66
CA ALA A 77 -6.49 -10.00 2.81
C ALA A 77 -6.03 -8.69 2.16
N HIS A 78 -6.70 -8.28 1.08
CA HIS A 78 -6.33 -7.09 0.31
C HIS A 78 -6.83 -5.78 0.93
N GLY A 79 -6.17 -4.66 0.61
CA GLY A 79 -6.57 -3.32 1.05
C GLY A 79 -7.63 -2.64 0.19
N LEU A 80 -7.72 -1.31 0.34
CA LEU A 80 -8.63 -0.44 -0.41
C LEU A 80 -8.36 -0.53 -1.92
N LEU A 81 -9.42 -0.55 -2.72
CA LEU A 81 -9.43 -0.81 -4.18
C LEU A 81 -8.91 -2.18 -4.62
N GLY A 82 -8.65 -3.10 -3.69
CA GLY A 82 -8.30 -4.46 -4.08
C GLY A 82 -9.47 -5.13 -4.77
N PHE A 83 -9.27 -5.54 -6.01
CA PHE A 83 -10.03 -6.59 -6.65
C PHE A 83 -9.27 -7.90 -6.44
N ALA A 84 -9.94 -8.99 -6.07
CA ALA A 84 -9.28 -10.31 -6.08
C ALA A 84 -8.78 -10.63 -7.51
N GLU A 85 -9.58 -10.25 -8.50
CA GLU A 85 -9.29 -10.37 -9.92
C GLU A 85 -10.04 -9.27 -10.70
N LEU A 86 -9.35 -8.52 -11.55
CA LEU A 86 -9.96 -7.58 -12.50
C LEU A 86 -9.83 -8.14 -13.91
N GLN A 87 -10.96 -8.51 -14.51
CA GLN A 87 -11.02 -8.80 -15.93
C GLN A 87 -10.83 -7.50 -16.72
N VAL A 88 -9.75 -7.42 -17.52
CA VAL A 88 -9.52 -6.26 -18.38
C VAL A 88 -10.55 -6.29 -19.51
N ALA A 89 -11.23 -5.15 -19.74
CA ALA A 89 -12.24 -5.01 -20.77
C ALA A 89 -11.71 -5.50 -22.12
N GLY A 90 -12.36 -6.54 -22.66
CA GLY A 90 -12.00 -7.18 -23.91
C GLY A 90 -11.83 -8.69 -23.81
N GLY A 91 -11.53 -9.29 -22.66
CA GLY A 91 -11.39 -10.76 -22.52
C GLY A 91 -10.17 -11.37 -23.24
N TRP A 92 -9.45 -10.60 -24.05
CA TRP A 92 -8.21 -10.99 -24.73
C TRP A 92 -6.95 -10.81 -23.86
N LEU A 93 -7.06 -10.06 -22.77
CA LEU A 93 -5.96 -9.77 -21.85
C LEU A 93 -6.12 -10.57 -20.55
N PRO A 94 -5.03 -11.13 -20.00
CA PRO A 94 -5.09 -11.89 -18.77
C PRO A 94 -5.62 -11.03 -17.62
N SER A 95 -6.40 -11.65 -16.74
CA SER A 95 -6.93 -11.00 -15.55
C SER A 95 -5.80 -10.43 -14.69
N VAL A 96 -6.03 -9.25 -14.13
CA VAL A 96 -5.08 -8.62 -13.22
C VAL A 96 -5.42 -9.05 -11.80
N HIS A 97 -4.45 -9.60 -11.09
CA HIS A 97 -4.60 -9.98 -9.68
C HIS A 97 -4.02 -8.91 -8.76
N TYR A 98 -4.59 -8.76 -7.57
CA TYR A 98 -4.01 -7.93 -6.51
C TYR A 98 -2.64 -8.47 -6.09
N TRP A 99 -2.59 -9.76 -5.76
CA TRP A 99 -1.41 -10.49 -5.29
C TRP A 99 -0.59 -11.08 -6.44
N ARG A 100 0.01 -10.23 -7.30
CA ARG A 100 0.62 -10.68 -8.56
C ARG A 100 1.75 -11.70 -8.37
N GLY A 101 1.49 -12.97 -8.68
CA GLY A 101 2.43 -14.07 -8.55
C GLY A 101 2.76 -14.48 -7.10
N ILE A 102 2.25 -13.76 -6.10
CA ILE A 102 2.47 -14.06 -4.67
C ILE A 102 1.66 -15.30 -4.27
N SER A 103 0.37 -15.33 -4.60
CA SER A 103 -0.50 -16.48 -4.31
C SER A 103 0.03 -17.75 -4.98
N ASP A 104 0.45 -17.65 -6.25
CA ASP A 104 0.98 -18.78 -7.01
C ASP A 104 2.29 -19.30 -6.42
N ALA A 105 3.20 -18.40 -6.01
CA ALA A 105 4.46 -18.79 -5.39
C ALA A 105 4.27 -19.47 -4.03
N LEU A 106 3.36 -18.96 -3.20
CA LEU A 106 3.00 -19.59 -1.93
C LEU A 106 2.43 -20.99 -2.15
N LYS A 107 1.50 -21.15 -3.09
CA LYS A 107 0.94 -22.46 -3.47
C LYS A 107 2.01 -23.40 -4.01
N ALA A 108 2.94 -22.90 -4.82
CA ALA A 108 4.07 -23.68 -5.34
C ALA A 108 5.02 -24.14 -4.21
N ASN A 109 5.10 -23.39 -3.10
CA ASN A 109 5.81 -23.77 -1.88
C ASN A 109 4.96 -24.65 -0.93
N GLY A 110 3.85 -25.23 -1.42
CA GLY A 110 3.01 -26.14 -0.66
C GLY A 110 2.05 -25.48 0.34
N VAL A 111 1.97 -24.14 0.36
CA VAL A 111 1.05 -23.41 1.25
C VAL A 111 -0.39 -23.52 0.71
N GLU A 112 -1.34 -23.86 1.58
CA GLU A 112 -2.76 -23.69 1.28
C GLU A 112 -3.12 -22.20 1.37
N VAL A 113 -3.53 -21.59 0.26
CA VAL A 113 -3.77 -20.14 0.18
C VAL A 113 -5.23 -19.84 -0.11
N ILE A 114 -5.83 -19.02 0.75
CA ILE A 114 -7.17 -18.46 0.61
C ILE A 114 -7.03 -16.99 0.20
N THR A 115 -7.52 -16.62 -0.98
CA THR A 115 -7.54 -15.21 -1.43
C THR A 115 -8.89 -14.60 -1.16
N ALA A 116 -9.03 -13.91 -0.03
CA ALA A 116 -10.28 -13.28 0.34
C ALA A 116 -10.60 -12.10 -0.58
N ALA A 117 -11.90 -11.91 -0.85
CA ALA A 117 -12.42 -10.80 -1.64
C ALA A 117 -13.40 -9.99 -0.77
N VAL A 118 -13.17 -8.69 -0.67
CA VAL A 118 -14.02 -7.77 0.10
C VAL A 118 -14.40 -6.55 -0.75
N PRO A 119 -15.47 -5.81 -0.41
CA PRO A 119 -15.89 -4.64 -1.17
C PRO A 119 -14.74 -3.62 -1.35
N PRO A 120 -14.43 -3.18 -2.58
CA PRO A 120 -13.23 -2.39 -2.86
C PRO A 120 -13.23 -1.00 -2.22
N SER A 121 -14.40 -0.51 -1.80
CA SER A 121 -14.61 0.83 -1.25
C SER A 121 -15.52 0.86 -0.02
N GLY A 122 -15.79 -0.31 0.58
CA GLY A 122 -16.67 -0.43 1.76
C GLY A 122 -16.02 0.11 3.03
N SER A 123 -16.82 0.27 4.08
CA SER A 123 -16.30 0.60 5.41
C SER A 123 -15.49 -0.56 6.00
N ILE A 124 -14.70 -0.32 7.05
CA ILE A 124 -13.96 -1.38 7.75
C ILE A 124 -14.91 -2.47 8.25
N GLU A 125 -16.08 -2.09 8.78
CA GLU A 125 -17.10 -3.01 9.29
C GLU A 125 -17.67 -3.90 8.17
N GLU A 126 -18.10 -3.30 7.05
CA GLU A 126 -18.64 -4.04 5.89
C GLU A 126 -17.59 -4.98 5.30
N ARG A 127 -16.34 -4.52 5.20
CA ARG A 127 -15.23 -5.31 4.65
C ARG A 127 -14.85 -6.44 5.60
N ALA A 128 -14.81 -6.21 6.90
CA ALA A 128 -14.54 -7.22 7.92
C ALA A 128 -15.60 -8.32 7.94
N GLU A 129 -16.88 -7.96 7.77
CA GLU A 129 -17.97 -8.94 7.68
C GLU A 129 -17.79 -9.86 6.46
N LYS A 130 -17.49 -9.28 5.29
CA LYS A 130 -17.21 -10.06 4.08
C LYS A 130 -15.94 -10.88 4.16
N LEU A 131 -14.91 -10.37 4.84
CA LEU A 131 -13.68 -11.11 5.11
C LEU A 131 -13.99 -12.36 5.94
N GLY A 132 -14.73 -12.21 7.04
CA GLY A 132 -15.11 -13.31 7.92
C GLY A 132 -15.95 -14.39 7.22
N GLN A 133 -16.95 -13.97 6.43
CA GLN A 133 -17.79 -14.89 5.65
C GLN A 133 -16.95 -15.72 4.69
N HIS A 134 -16.06 -15.09 3.93
CA HIS A 134 -15.21 -15.80 2.97
C HIS A 134 -14.25 -16.77 3.68
N ILE A 135 -13.61 -16.35 4.78
CA ILE A 135 -12.71 -17.25 5.52
C ILE A 135 -13.47 -18.46 6.07
N ALA A 136 -14.66 -18.27 6.65
CA ALA A 136 -15.46 -19.37 7.17
C ALA A 136 -15.81 -20.40 6.08
N GLU A 137 -16.19 -19.92 4.89
CA GLU A 137 -16.51 -20.78 3.75
C GLU A 137 -15.28 -21.52 3.20
N ALA A 138 -14.15 -20.82 3.08
CA ALA A 138 -12.96 -21.36 2.42
C ALA A 138 -12.06 -22.20 3.34
N ALA A 139 -11.96 -21.85 4.63
CA ALA A 139 -11.11 -22.55 5.59
C ALA A 139 -11.71 -23.89 6.05
N GLN A 140 -13.02 -24.08 5.90
CA GLN A 140 -13.72 -25.33 6.23
C GLN A 140 -13.42 -25.82 7.66
N GLY A 141 -13.36 -24.90 8.62
CA GLY A 141 -13.09 -25.18 10.04
C GLY A 141 -11.61 -25.38 10.41
N LYS A 142 -10.68 -25.19 9.48
CA LYS A 142 -9.23 -25.12 9.81
C LYS A 142 -8.91 -23.79 10.48
N SER A 143 -7.99 -23.81 11.43
CA SER A 143 -7.35 -22.58 11.90
C SER A 143 -6.55 -21.92 10.76
N VAL A 144 -6.41 -20.60 10.75
CA VAL A 144 -5.77 -19.84 9.65
C VAL A 144 -4.77 -18.80 10.14
N ASN A 145 -3.82 -18.46 9.28
CA ASN A 145 -2.95 -17.29 9.41
C ASN A 145 -3.37 -16.23 8.41
N ILE A 146 -3.52 -14.98 8.83
CA ILE A 146 -3.89 -13.88 7.94
C ILE A 146 -2.66 -13.06 7.62
N ILE A 147 -2.38 -12.86 6.32
CA ILE A 147 -1.47 -11.81 5.86
C ILE A 147 -2.31 -10.73 5.19
N ALA A 148 -2.28 -9.53 5.76
CA ALA A 148 -3.13 -8.43 5.35
C ALA A 148 -2.29 -7.23 4.88
N HIS A 149 -2.66 -6.65 3.74
CA HIS A 149 -1.98 -5.47 3.20
C HIS A 149 -2.85 -4.23 3.36
N SER A 150 -2.23 -3.10 3.74
CA SER A 150 -2.90 -1.80 3.79
C SER A 150 -4.18 -1.85 4.65
N MET A 151 -5.31 -1.31 4.16
CA MET A 151 -6.60 -1.35 4.86
C MET A 151 -7.06 -2.77 5.26
N GLY A 152 -6.61 -3.83 4.57
CA GLY A 152 -6.96 -5.21 4.92
C GLY A 152 -6.56 -5.60 6.34
N GLY A 153 -5.51 -4.97 6.89
CA GLY A 153 -5.11 -5.21 8.28
C GLY A 153 -6.08 -4.60 9.31
N LEU A 154 -6.77 -3.51 8.96
CA LEU A 154 -7.83 -2.94 9.79
C LEU A 154 -9.09 -3.81 9.71
N ASP A 155 -9.44 -4.30 8.52
CA ASP A 155 -10.54 -5.24 8.31
C ASP A 155 -10.33 -6.51 9.15
N ALA A 156 -9.14 -7.10 9.10
CA ALA A 156 -8.79 -8.29 9.86
C ALA A 156 -8.84 -8.04 11.38
N ARG A 157 -8.28 -6.92 11.87
CA ARG A 157 -8.39 -6.56 13.29
C ARG A 157 -9.84 -6.40 13.73
N HIS A 158 -10.66 -5.71 12.93
CA HIS A 158 -12.08 -5.55 13.25
C HIS A 158 -12.82 -6.89 13.31
N MET A 159 -12.59 -7.75 12.31
CA MET A 159 -13.18 -9.08 12.25
C MET A 159 -12.81 -9.92 13.48
N ILE A 160 -11.53 -9.96 13.85
CA ILE A 160 -11.02 -10.72 14.99
C ILE A 160 -11.63 -10.20 16.31
N SER A 161 -11.61 -8.89 16.53
CA SER A 161 -12.02 -8.32 17.83
C SER A 161 -13.53 -8.25 18.03
N HIS A 162 -14.31 -8.01 16.96
CA HIS A 162 -15.74 -7.69 17.09
C HIS A 162 -16.66 -8.76 16.51
N LEU A 163 -16.28 -9.39 15.40
CA LEU A 163 -17.19 -10.27 14.67
C LEU A 163 -17.05 -11.73 15.08
N GLN A 164 -15.81 -12.16 15.37
CA GLN A 164 -15.46 -13.54 15.78
C GLN A 164 -16.28 -14.59 15.01
N PRO A 165 -16.14 -14.66 13.68
CA PRO A 165 -16.97 -15.51 12.86
C PRO A 165 -16.92 -16.97 13.34
N LYS A 166 -18.06 -17.64 13.37
CA LYS A 166 -18.12 -19.07 13.71
C LYS A 166 -17.25 -19.86 12.73
N ASP A 167 -16.59 -20.88 13.24
CA ASP A 167 -15.71 -21.79 12.48
C ASP A 167 -14.48 -21.11 11.85
N VAL A 168 -14.15 -19.89 12.30
CA VAL A 168 -12.91 -19.20 11.96
C VAL A 168 -12.05 -19.07 13.22
N ASP A 169 -10.98 -19.86 13.26
CA ASP A 169 -9.95 -19.77 14.29
C ASP A 169 -8.71 -19.10 13.70
N VAL A 170 -8.35 -17.91 14.17
CA VAL A 170 -7.21 -17.15 13.64
C VAL A 170 -6.01 -17.37 14.55
N CYS A 171 -4.93 -17.97 14.04
CA CYS A 171 -3.70 -18.14 14.82
C CYS A 171 -2.81 -16.90 14.80
N SER A 172 -2.79 -16.18 13.68
CA SER A 172 -1.99 -14.97 13.55
C SER A 172 -2.54 -13.96 12.54
N LEU A 173 -2.15 -12.70 12.74
CA LEU A 173 -2.32 -11.61 11.80
C LEU A 173 -0.96 -10.94 11.55
N VAL A 174 -0.48 -11.06 10.31
CA VAL A 174 0.68 -10.31 9.79
C VAL A 174 0.15 -9.13 8.97
N THR A 175 0.42 -7.91 9.40
CA THR A 175 0.07 -6.71 8.64
C THR A 175 1.27 -6.17 7.85
N VAL A 176 1.00 -5.73 6.62
CA VAL A 176 2.02 -5.16 5.73
C VAL A 176 1.54 -3.78 5.29
N ALA A 177 2.24 -2.75 5.76
CA ALA A 177 1.93 -1.34 5.50
C ALA A 177 0.47 -0.94 5.82
N THR A 178 -0.11 -1.52 6.87
CA THR A 178 -1.46 -1.15 7.33
C THR A 178 -1.44 0.17 8.08
N PRO A 179 -2.30 1.16 7.78
CA PRO A 179 -2.33 2.43 8.50
C PRO A 179 -3.01 2.29 9.87
N HIS A 180 -2.38 1.57 10.82
CA HIS A 180 -2.93 1.32 12.15
C HIS A 180 -3.18 2.60 12.96
N HIS A 181 -2.44 3.66 12.66
CA HIS A 181 -2.62 4.98 13.27
C HIS A 181 -3.16 6.01 12.28
N GLY A 182 -3.75 5.55 11.17
CA GLY A 182 -4.27 6.37 10.07
C GLY A 182 -3.16 6.92 9.17
N SER A 183 -3.52 7.84 8.28
CA SER A 183 -2.60 8.45 7.33
C SER A 183 -2.86 9.96 7.22
N ALA A 184 -1.80 10.77 7.33
CA ALA A 184 -1.88 12.21 7.10
C ALA A 184 -2.28 12.54 5.66
N PHE A 185 -2.04 11.63 4.72
CA PHE A 185 -2.58 11.76 3.37
C PHE A 185 -4.11 11.59 3.37
N ALA A 186 -4.64 10.64 4.15
CA ALA A 186 -6.09 10.50 4.32
C ALA A 186 -6.70 11.74 5.01
N ASP A 187 -6.02 12.31 6.01
CA ASP A 187 -6.44 13.59 6.63
C ASP A 187 -6.45 14.74 5.62
N PHE A 188 -5.39 14.86 4.79
CA PHE A 188 -5.33 15.88 3.75
C PHE A 188 -6.48 15.75 2.76
N VAL A 189 -6.72 14.52 2.28
CA VAL A 189 -7.85 14.22 1.40
C VAL A 189 -9.15 14.58 2.12
N PHE A 190 -9.37 14.14 3.35
CA PHE A 190 -10.59 14.43 4.11
C PHE A 190 -10.84 15.93 4.32
N ASN A 191 -9.81 16.69 4.70
CA ASN A 191 -9.90 18.12 5.04
C ASN A 191 -10.04 19.05 3.82
N GLU A 192 -9.36 18.77 2.71
CA GLU A 192 -9.50 19.54 1.47
C GLU A 192 -10.89 19.37 0.84
N ILE A 193 -11.53 18.25 1.14
CA ILE A 193 -12.73 17.78 0.46
C ILE A 193 -13.97 18.22 1.24
N GLY A 194 -14.02 17.98 2.55
CA GLY A 194 -15.27 17.99 3.31
C GLY A 194 -16.25 16.95 2.72
N ALA A 195 -17.11 16.34 3.53
CA ALA A 195 -17.97 15.23 3.06
C ALA A 195 -18.85 15.54 1.81
N GLU A 196 -18.96 16.80 1.39
CA GLU A 196 -19.90 17.29 0.38
C GLU A 196 -19.33 17.58 -1.03
N ARG A 197 -18.00 17.49 -1.28
CA ARG A 197 -17.42 17.89 -2.59
C ARG A 197 -16.99 16.73 -3.50
N LEU A 198 -17.92 15.84 -3.84
CA LEU A 198 -17.69 14.65 -4.69
C LEU A 198 -16.94 14.91 -6.02
N PRO A 199 -17.18 15.97 -6.83
CA PRO A 199 -16.58 16.09 -8.17
C PRO A 199 -15.07 16.43 -8.19
N SER A 200 -14.60 17.23 -7.23
CA SER A 200 -13.16 17.56 -7.12
C SER A 200 -12.36 16.36 -6.61
N VAL A 201 -13.00 15.55 -5.77
CA VAL A 201 -12.49 14.29 -5.28
C VAL A 201 -12.27 13.33 -6.44
N TYR A 202 -13.28 13.14 -7.30
CA TYR A 202 -13.11 12.30 -8.48
C TYR A 202 -11.90 12.69 -9.32
N LYS A 203 -11.56 13.97 -9.52
CA LYS A 203 -10.37 14.35 -10.31
C LYS A 203 -9.02 14.04 -9.64
N ILE A 204 -8.92 14.21 -8.33
CA ILE A 204 -7.71 13.83 -7.57
C ILE A 204 -7.63 12.30 -7.48
N LEU A 205 -8.77 11.65 -7.23
CA LEU A 205 -8.87 10.22 -7.11
C LEU A 205 -8.80 9.49 -8.45
N GLU A 206 -9.12 10.07 -9.60
CA GLU A 206 -8.98 9.44 -10.94
C GLU A 206 -7.52 9.36 -11.35
N GLY A 207 -6.68 10.31 -10.89
CA GLY A 207 -5.22 10.23 -11.02
C GLY A 207 -4.56 9.17 -10.14
N VAL A 208 -5.27 8.63 -9.15
CA VAL A 208 -4.74 7.67 -8.16
C VAL A 208 -5.65 6.42 -7.95
N GLY A 209 -6.78 6.31 -8.64
CA GLY A 209 -7.71 5.17 -8.70
C GLY A 209 -8.88 5.09 -7.69
N PHE A 210 -9.20 6.10 -6.88
CA PHE A 210 -9.91 5.94 -5.58
C PHE A 210 -11.41 6.37 -5.50
N SER A 211 -12.12 5.93 -4.43
CA SER A 211 -13.52 6.31 -4.07
C SER A 211 -13.63 6.92 -2.65
N THR A 212 -14.70 7.69 -2.35
CA THR A 212 -14.69 8.72 -1.29
C THR A 212 -15.14 8.31 0.13
N GLY A 213 -15.77 7.14 0.32
CA GLY A 213 -16.34 6.73 1.62
C GLY A 213 -15.32 6.14 2.61
N ALA A 214 -14.48 5.21 2.15
CA ALA A 214 -13.52 4.50 3.01
C ALA A 214 -12.37 5.37 3.55
N PHE A 215 -12.10 6.54 2.96
CA PHE A 215 -10.98 7.39 3.37
C PHE A 215 -11.17 8.02 4.76
N SER A 216 -12.41 8.30 5.17
CA SER A 216 -12.67 8.87 6.49
C SER A 216 -12.16 7.94 7.61
N GLN A 217 -12.31 6.63 7.44
CA GLN A 217 -11.82 5.62 8.39
C GLN A 217 -10.32 5.37 8.32
N LEU A 218 -9.62 5.94 7.34
CA LEU A 218 -8.16 5.92 7.24
C LEU A 218 -7.52 7.18 7.82
N THR A 219 -8.31 8.14 8.30
CA THR A 219 -7.78 9.34 8.98
C THR A 219 -7.10 8.98 10.29
N ARG A 220 -6.12 9.79 10.68
CA ARG A 220 -5.40 9.60 11.96
C ARG A 220 -6.33 9.77 13.15
N GLU A 221 -7.28 10.71 13.05
CA GLU A 221 -8.28 10.92 14.09
C GLU A 221 -9.18 9.71 14.29
N TYR A 222 -9.78 9.17 13.23
CA TYR A 222 -10.61 7.98 13.35
C TYR A 222 -9.81 6.78 13.87
N ALA A 223 -8.63 6.52 13.30
CA ALA A 223 -7.81 5.37 13.71
C ALA A 223 -7.45 5.41 15.21
N THR A 224 -7.04 6.58 15.71
CA THR A 224 -6.55 6.74 17.10
C THR A 224 -7.66 6.94 18.13
N LYS A 225 -8.74 7.65 17.79
CA LYS A 225 -9.81 7.98 18.75
C LYS A 225 -11.00 7.03 18.69
N GLU A 226 -11.26 6.42 17.54
CA GLU A 226 -12.43 5.56 17.34
C GLU A 226 -12.03 4.10 17.19
N PHE A 227 -11.18 3.77 16.22
CA PHE A 227 -10.91 2.38 15.86
C PHE A 227 -10.08 1.64 16.92
N ASN A 228 -8.88 2.14 17.24
CA ASN A 228 -7.96 1.44 18.14
C ASN A 228 -8.49 1.26 19.57
N PRO A 229 -9.14 2.27 20.21
CA PRO A 229 -9.69 2.08 21.55
C PRO A 229 -10.81 1.03 21.62
N LYS A 230 -11.55 0.85 20.51
CA LYS A 230 -12.65 -0.12 20.42
C LYS A 230 -12.17 -1.50 19.94
N THR A 231 -11.06 -1.58 19.22
CA THR A 231 -10.58 -2.80 18.54
C THR A 231 -9.31 -3.30 19.21
N VAL A 232 -9.49 -3.89 20.39
CA VAL A 232 -8.42 -4.48 21.20
C VAL A 232 -8.04 -5.85 20.65
N ASP A 233 -6.74 -6.13 20.60
CA ASP A 233 -6.19 -7.39 20.12
C ASP A 233 -6.69 -8.58 20.96
N ASP A 234 -6.96 -9.70 20.30
CA ASP A 234 -7.30 -10.95 20.97
C ASP A 234 -6.03 -11.61 21.52
N ALA A 235 -6.03 -11.96 22.81
CA ALA A 235 -4.86 -12.51 23.49
C ALA A 235 -4.40 -13.89 22.94
N ASN A 236 -5.25 -14.60 22.20
CA ASN A 236 -4.92 -15.88 21.59
C ASN A 236 -4.34 -15.74 20.18
N VAL A 237 -4.38 -14.54 19.59
CA VAL A 237 -3.89 -14.27 18.24
C VAL A 237 -2.51 -13.64 18.32
N ARG A 238 -1.58 -14.09 17.47
CA ARG A 238 -0.26 -13.46 17.34
C ARG A 238 -0.29 -12.34 16.30
N TYR A 239 0.14 -11.15 16.69
CA TYR A 239 0.15 -9.97 15.81
C TYR A 239 1.57 -9.59 15.42
N PHE A 240 1.81 -9.50 14.12
CA PHE A 240 3.07 -9.07 13.53
C PHE A 240 2.82 -7.93 12.56
N SER A 241 3.81 -7.06 12.38
CA SER A 241 3.70 -6.01 11.36
C SER A 241 5.02 -5.69 10.66
N TYR A 242 4.89 -5.29 9.40
CA TYR A 242 5.96 -4.77 8.57
C TYR A 242 5.59 -3.38 8.05
N GLY A 243 6.55 -2.46 8.12
CA GLY A 243 6.47 -1.17 7.46
C GLY A 243 7.24 -1.14 6.16
N ALA A 244 7.02 -0.11 5.36
CA ALA A 244 7.81 0.16 4.18
C ALA A 244 8.11 1.65 4.06
N MET A 245 9.24 1.96 3.42
CA MET A 245 9.56 3.31 3.01
C MET A 245 10.18 3.31 1.62
N MET A 246 9.86 4.32 0.83
CA MET A 246 10.54 4.57 -0.44
C MET A 246 11.43 5.81 -0.37
N ASP A 247 12.46 5.82 -1.21
CA ASP A 247 13.17 7.04 -1.57
C ASP A 247 12.19 8.08 -2.11
N GLN A 248 12.59 9.35 -2.04
CA GLN A 248 11.78 10.44 -2.58
C GLN A 248 11.41 10.16 -4.06
N PRO A 249 10.11 10.05 -4.37
CA PRO A 249 9.68 9.74 -5.72
C PRO A 249 9.97 10.91 -6.67
N SER A 250 10.19 10.61 -7.95
CA SER A 250 10.38 11.63 -8.99
C SER A 250 9.15 12.54 -9.12
N LEU A 251 9.32 13.73 -9.68
CA LEU A 251 8.24 14.72 -9.82
C LEU A 251 7.02 14.21 -10.61
N LEU A 252 7.20 13.29 -11.54
CA LEU A 252 6.12 12.69 -12.35
C LEU A 252 5.48 11.44 -11.71
N SER A 253 5.92 11.05 -10.52
CA SER A 253 5.39 9.87 -9.84
C SER A 253 3.98 10.16 -9.29
N PRO A 254 3.01 9.23 -9.41
CA PRO A 254 1.71 9.38 -8.78
C PRO A 254 1.80 9.50 -7.25
N PHE A 255 2.84 8.92 -6.63
CA PHE A 255 3.08 9.04 -5.19
C PHE A 255 3.78 10.33 -4.78
N ARG A 256 4.13 11.25 -5.69
CA ARG A 256 4.95 12.43 -5.33
C ARG A 256 4.30 13.31 -4.29
N GLN A 257 3.01 13.59 -4.45
CA GLN A 257 2.25 14.47 -3.58
C GLN A 257 2.00 13.80 -2.22
N SER A 258 1.43 12.60 -2.24
CA SER A 258 1.12 11.84 -1.02
C SER A 258 2.37 11.55 -0.19
N HIS A 259 3.47 11.15 -0.83
CA HIS A 259 4.76 10.95 -0.15
C HIS A 259 5.25 12.24 0.51
N SER A 260 5.13 13.40 -0.15
CA SER A 260 5.57 14.68 0.43
C SER A 260 4.75 15.04 1.66
N ILE A 261 3.41 14.92 1.58
CA ILE A 261 2.50 15.21 2.69
C ILE A 261 2.84 14.34 3.90
N LEU A 262 3.02 13.03 3.67
CA LEU A 262 3.42 12.08 4.70
C LEU A 262 4.82 12.37 5.23
N GLN A 263 5.77 12.70 4.35
CA GLN A 263 7.15 12.99 4.74
C GLN A 263 7.25 14.19 5.67
N ASP A 264 6.43 15.21 5.42
CA ASP A 264 6.39 16.43 6.23
C ASP A 264 5.61 16.22 7.54
N ALA A 265 4.53 15.42 7.51
CA ALA A 265 3.64 15.23 8.67
C ALA A 265 4.02 14.06 9.59
N GLU A 266 4.55 12.97 9.05
CA GLU A 266 4.74 11.68 9.73
C GLU A 266 6.14 11.07 9.52
N GLY A 267 6.92 11.56 8.54
CA GLY A 267 8.26 11.08 8.27
C GLY A 267 8.34 9.98 7.20
N PRO A 268 9.31 9.04 7.30
CA PRO A 268 9.53 7.99 6.30
C PRO A 268 8.24 7.22 5.99
N ASN A 269 7.96 7.01 4.71
CA ASN A 269 6.70 6.45 4.24
C ASN A 269 6.84 5.74 2.88
N ASP A 270 5.89 4.88 2.59
CA ASP A 270 5.80 4.11 1.35
C ASP A 270 4.96 4.78 0.25
N GLY A 271 4.66 6.07 0.42
CA GLY A 271 3.81 6.88 -0.45
C GLY A 271 2.35 6.97 -0.04
N LEU A 272 1.85 6.11 0.85
CA LEU A 272 0.46 6.17 1.35
C LEU A 272 0.36 6.02 2.87
N VAL A 273 1.29 5.28 3.47
CA VAL A 273 1.33 4.98 4.90
C VAL A 273 2.73 5.26 5.44
N SER A 274 2.79 5.93 6.59
CA SER A 274 4.06 6.17 7.27
C SER A 274 4.56 4.90 7.98
N VAL A 275 5.88 4.78 8.12
CA VAL A 275 6.50 3.68 8.88
C VAL A 275 5.94 3.64 10.30
N ASN A 276 5.81 4.81 10.94
CA ASN A 276 5.27 4.88 12.29
C ASN A 276 3.82 4.39 12.37
N SER A 277 2.96 4.81 11.43
CA SER A 277 1.58 4.36 11.39
C SER A 277 1.45 2.85 11.15
N SER A 278 2.40 2.26 10.41
CA SER A 278 2.38 0.82 10.08
C SER A 278 2.69 -0.13 11.23
N ARG A 279 3.16 0.37 12.37
CA ARG A 279 3.60 -0.47 13.50
C ARG A 279 2.42 -0.98 14.32
N TRP A 280 2.41 -2.29 14.56
CA TRP A 280 1.43 -2.96 15.43
C TRP A 280 1.94 -4.32 15.91
N GLY A 281 1.54 -4.74 17.11
CA GLY A 281 2.01 -6.01 17.69
C GLY A 281 3.54 -6.10 17.72
N GLU A 282 4.08 -7.26 17.35
CA GLU A 282 5.51 -7.44 17.17
C GLU A 282 5.97 -6.89 15.81
N TYR A 283 6.63 -5.74 15.84
CA TYR A 283 7.14 -5.08 14.64
C TYR A 283 8.41 -5.77 14.11
N LYS A 284 8.32 -6.38 12.93
CA LYS A 284 9.40 -7.19 12.33
C LYS A 284 10.43 -6.34 11.56
N GLY A 285 10.05 -5.17 11.07
CA GLY A 285 10.97 -4.21 10.45
C GLY A 285 10.36 -3.31 9.37
N THR A 286 11.20 -2.43 8.83
CA THR A 286 10.90 -1.53 7.71
C THR A 286 11.61 -2.01 6.44
N LEU A 287 10.84 -2.26 5.39
CA LEU A 287 11.33 -2.51 4.04
C LEU A 287 11.82 -1.20 3.39
N VAL A 288 13.11 -1.12 3.06
CA VAL A 288 13.74 0.11 2.54
C VAL A 288 13.73 0.15 1.01
N GLY A 289 13.36 1.29 0.44
CA GLY A 289 13.28 1.47 -1.01
C GLY A 289 12.03 0.87 -1.65
N VAL A 290 11.00 0.57 -0.85
CA VAL A 290 9.78 -0.14 -1.22
C VAL A 290 8.57 0.79 -1.14
N SER A 291 7.84 0.94 -2.23
CA SER A 291 6.57 1.67 -2.26
C SER A 291 5.39 0.77 -1.92
N HIS A 292 4.25 1.40 -1.62
CA HIS A 292 3.01 0.68 -1.30
C HIS A 292 2.57 -0.32 -2.39
N LEU A 293 2.89 -0.07 -3.68
CA LEU A 293 2.58 -0.99 -4.78
C LEU A 293 3.66 -2.04 -5.03
N ASP A 294 4.91 -1.81 -4.60
CA ASP A 294 5.96 -2.82 -4.67
C ASP A 294 5.59 -4.03 -3.79
N LEU A 295 4.95 -3.78 -2.65
CA LEU A 295 4.53 -4.80 -1.68
C LEU A 295 3.61 -5.87 -2.28
N ILE A 296 2.76 -5.49 -3.23
CA ILE A 296 1.83 -6.40 -3.92
C ILE A 296 2.31 -6.78 -5.34
N ASN A 297 3.60 -6.53 -5.64
CA ASN A 297 4.25 -6.84 -6.91
C ASN A 297 3.62 -6.15 -8.13
N TRP A 298 3.11 -4.93 -7.95
CA TRP A 298 2.42 -4.16 -9.00
C TRP A 298 3.32 -3.21 -9.79
N THR A 299 4.47 -2.85 -9.24
CA THR A 299 5.46 -2.06 -9.95
C THR A 299 6.03 -2.84 -11.13
N ASN A 300 5.96 -2.21 -12.31
CA ASN A 300 6.21 -2.88 -13.58
C ASN A 300 7.55 -3.61 -13.60
N ARG A 301 7.53 -4.90 -13.98
CA ARG A 301 8.71 -5.65 -14.44
C ARG A 301 9.57 -4.82 -15.39
N LEU A 302 8.96 -4.00 -16.24
CA LEU A 302 9.66 -3.06 -17.13
C LEU A 302 10.49 -2.01 -16.39
N ARG A 303 10.01 -1.42 -15.28
CA ARG A 303 10.78 -0.47 -14.45
C ARG A 303 12.00 -1.15 -13.83
N TRP A 304 11.81 -2.40 -13.41
CA TRP A 304 12.84 -3.29 -12.91
C TRP A 304 13.90 -3.62 -13.97
N THR A 305 13.48 -4.09 -15.14
CA THR A 305 14.33 -4.38 -16.29
C THR A 305 15.07 -3.12 -16.74
N MET A 306 14.41 -1.96 -16.78
CA MET A 306 15.03 -0.68 -17.12
C MET A 306 16.06 -0.25 -16.07
N ARG A 307 15.78 -0.39 -14.75
CA ARG A 307 16.77 -0.10 -13.71
C ARG A 307 18.00 -1.00 -13.84
N LYS A 308 17.80 -2.31 -14.05
CA LYS A 308 18.89 -3.26 -14.20
C LYS A 308 19.72 -2.98 -15.46
N LEU A 309 19.07 -2.75 -16.60
CA LEU A 309 19.74 -2.50 -17.89
C LEU A 309 20.44 -1.14 -17.96
N TRP A 310 19.84 -0.08 -17.41
CA TRP A 310 20.32 1.30 -17.60
C TRP A 310 21.16 1.83 -16.44
N LEU A 311 20.92 1.34 -15.21
CA LEU A 311 21.62 1.80 -14.00
C LEU A 311 22.54 0.73 -13.40
N GLY A 312 22.53 -0.51 -13.92
CA GLY A 312 23.33 -1.62 -13.40
C GLY A 312 23.03 -1.95 -11.93
N LYS A 313 21.93 -1.43 -11.38
CA LYS A 313 21.55 -1.65 -9.99
C LYS A 313 20.67 -2.88 -9.91
N ASP A 314 21.16 -3.87 -9.17
CA ASP A 314 20.33 -4.98 -8.80
C ASP A 314 19.22 -4.47 -7.86
N PRO A 315 18.02 -5.01 -8.03
CA PRO A 315 16.88 -4.64 -7.23
C PRO A 315 16.96 -5.29 -5.86
N THR A 316 16.61 -4.51 -4.84
CA THR A 316 16.84 -4.86 -3.44
C THR A 316 15.64 -5.53 -2.78
N PHE A 317 14.45 -5.54 -3.42
CA PHE A 317 13.24 -6.12 -2.84
C PHE A 317 12.40 -6.89 -3.85
N ASN A 318 12.17 -8.18 -3.59
CA ASN A 318 11.28 -9.06 -4.32
C ASN A 318 10.09 -9.44 -3.44
N ALA A 319 8.89 -9.00 -3.82
CA ALA A 319 7.67 -9.29 -3.08
C ALA A 319 7.40 -10.81 -2.94
N ILE A 320 7.72 -11.62 -3.95
CA ILE A 320 7.54 -13.08 -3.84
C ILE A 320 8.45 -13.65 -2.75
N ALA A 321 9.73 -13.25 -2.73
CA ALA A 321 10.66 -13.70 -1.70
C ALA A 321 10.21 -13.27 -0.30
N PHE A 322 9.66 -12.05 -0.17
CA PHE A 322 9.14 -11.52 1.08
C PHE A 322 7.95 -12.33 1.62
N TYR A 323 6.94 -12.63 0.79
CA TYR A 323 5.78 -13.39 1.25
C TYR A 323 6.11 -14.87 1.54
N LEU A 324 7.05 -15.47 0.79
CA LEU A 324 7.60 -16.78 1.11
C LEU A 324 8.34 -16.77 2.46
N ASP A 325 9.08 -15.70 2.76
CA ASP A 325 9.75 -15.54 4.05
C ASP A 325 8.76 -15.37 5.21
N ILE A 326 7.64 -14.66 5.00
CA ILE A 326 6.55 -14.61 5.99
C ILE A 326 5.99 -16.01 6.25
N ALA A 327 5.74 -16.81 5.21
CA ALA A 327 5.23 -18.18 5.38
C ALA A 327 6.23 -19.07 6.15
N ASP A 328 7.51 -18.97 5.84
CA ASP A 328 8.61 -19.66 6.54
C ASP A 328 8.73 -19.20 8.01
N MET A 329 8.56 -17.90 8.28
CA MET A 329 8.51 -17.37 9.65
C MET A 329 7.31 -17.93 10.42
N LEU A 330 6.12 -17.97 9.82
CA LEU A 330 4.93 -18.58 10.43
C LEU A 330 5.16 -20.07 10.75
N ALA A 331 5.76 -20.82 9.83
CA ALA A 331 6.10 -22.24 10.04
C ALA A 331 7.02 -22.45 11.25
N LYS A 332 8.08 -21.64 11.36
CA LYS A 332 9.06 -21.69 12.46
C LYS A 332 8.46 -21.30 13.81
N GLU A 333 7.44 -20.46 13.78
CA GLU A 333 6.66 -20.03 14.94
C GLU A 333 5.60 -21.07 15.35
N GLY A 334 5.49 -22.18 14.62
CA GLY A 334 4.51 -23.25 14.86
C GLY A 334 3.09 -22.87 14.44
N LEU A 335 2.96 -21.85 13.59
CA LEU A 335 1.69 -21.29 13.12
C LEU A 335 1.22 -21.89 11.80
#